data_AF-A0A9N9AP29-F1
#
_entry.id   AF-A0A9N9AP29-F1
#
_cell.length_a   1.000
_cell.length_b   1.000
_cell.length_c   1.000
_cell.angle_alpha   90.00
_cell.angle_beta   90.00
_cell.angle_gamma   90.00
#
_symmetry.space_group_name_H-M   'P 1'
#
loop_
_entity.id
_entity.type
_entity.pdbx_description
1 polymer ?
#
loop_
_entity_poly.entity_id
_entity_poly.type
_entity_poly.pdbx_seq_one_letter_code
_entity_poly.pdbx_strand_id
1 'polypeptide(L)'
;MEQNEHPDVLIDSLPYIDQEIDYEVDKLVEQEMRKRPSQSKRDYASHFPSNFELFKESSILATEYQRVQQGKPIAEMDTSRYKLIVPEDKDDEEAFFNLELLQNFGANAWKLHNYQLEHELQQFQRTLEGYRQNILELNKQRKAEQIQAGSQIEALENKWTELIGQTLQLEVACASLENEIQQLKQYEQQLIAKSGSTDNDDS
;
A
#
# COMPACT_ATOMS: atom_id res chain seq x y z
N MET A 1 -30.34 5.04 0.23
CA MET A 1 -28.90 5.08 -0.06
C MET A 1 -28.31 6.06 0.94
N GLU A 2 -28.07 5.59 2.16
CA GLU A 2 -27.43 6.41 3.18
C GLU A 2 -25.96 6.52 2.78
N GLN A 3 -25.57 7.73 2.40
CA GLN A 3 -24.18 8.08 2.17
C GLN A 3 -23.50 8.05 3.53
N ASN A 4 -22.64 7.05 3.76
CA ASN A 4 -21.66 7.08 4.83
C ASN A 4 -20.66 8.19 4.51
N GLU A 5 -21.05 9.45 4.74
CA GLU A 5 -20.12 10.56 4.90
C GLU A 5 -19.36 10.31 6.20
N HIS A 6 -18.33 9.48 6.11
CA HIS A 6 -17.23 9.61 7.05
C HIS A 6 -16.73 11.05 6.88
N PRO A 7 -16.60 11.85 7.97
CA PRO A 7 -15.92 13.13 7.85
C PRO A 7 -14.60 12.86 7.13
N ASP A 8 -14.22 13.71 6.17
CA ASP A 8 -12.96 13.60 5.43
C ASP A 8 -11.81 13.62 6.45
N VAL A 9 -11.52 12.46 7.03
CA VAL A 9 -10.33 12.24 7.82
C VAL A 9 -9.24 12.27 6.78
N LEU A 10 -8.52 13.39 6.73
CA LEU A 10 -7.32 13.51 5.93
C LEU A 10 -6.29 12.53 6.50
N ILE A 11 -6.29 11.31 5.95
CA ILE A 11 -5.28 10.30 6.23
C ILE A 11 -4.10 10.67 5.34
N ASP A 12 -3.09 11.30 5.94
CA ASP A 12 -1.83 11.61 5.28
C ASP A 12 -0.71 10.72 5.81
N SER A 13 0.15 10.30 4.88
CA SER A 13 1.39 9.58 5.15
C SER A 13 2.33 9.92 4.00
N LEU A 14 3.59 10.25 4.28
CA LEU A 14 4.54 10.72 3.28
C LEU A 14 5.66 9.67 3.03
N PRO A 15 5.39 8.55 2.33
CA PRO A 15 6.37 7.48 2.12
C PRO A 15 7.76 7.89 1.59
N TYR A 16 7.87 8.99 0.83
CA TYR A 16 9.15 9.46 0.32
C TYR A 16 9.97 10.25 1.36
N ILE A 17 9.33 10.75 2.42
CA ILE A 17 9.94 11.48 3.55
C ILE A 17 10.07 10.56 4.76
N ASP A 18 9.03 9.81 5.09
CA ASP A 18 8.94 8.88 6.23
C ASP A 18 9.60 7.53 5.89
N GLN A 19 10.93 7.50 5.78
CA GLN A 19 11.66 6.28 5.36
C GLN A 19 11.80 5.23 6.47
N GLU A 20 11.59 5.60 7.73
CA GLU A 20 11.74 4.73 8.88
C GLU A 20 10.38 4.12 9.26
N ILE A 21 10.13 2.89 8.83
CA ILE A 21 8.93 2.13 9.24
C ILE A 21 9.30 1.28 10.45
N ASP A 22 8.59 1.50 11.55
CA ASP A 22 8.77 0.71 12.77
C ASP A 22 8.07 -0.67 12.65
N TYR A 23 8.81 -1.73 12.96
CA TYR A 23 8.31 -3.11 12.94
C TYR A 23 7.28 -3.38 14.04
N GLU A 24 7.12 -2.47 15.00
CA GLU A 24 6.12 -2.60 16.07
C GLU A 24 4.68 -2.34 15.60
N VAL A 25 4.50 -1.69 14.46
CA VAL A 25 3.17 -1.37 13.90
C VAL A 25 2.34 -2.64 13.67
N ASP A 26 2.94 -3.71 13.16
CA ASP A 26 2.24 -4.97 12.88
C ASP A 26 1.65 -5.59 14.16
N LYS A 27 2.36 -5.51 15.28
CA LYS A 27 1.88 -6.02 16.57
C LYS A 27 0.68 -5.22 17.07
N LEU A 28 0.71 -3.90 16.91
CA LEU A 28 -0.39 -3.01 17.31
C LEU A 28 -1.62 -3.26 16.44
N VAL A 29 -1.44 -3.43 15.12
CA VAL A 29 -2.51 -3.82 14.19
C VAL A 29 -3.12 -5.15 14.61
N GLU A 30 -2.30 -6.15 14.95
CA GLU A 30 -2.79 -7.46 15.39
C GLU A 30 -3.59 -7.36 16.69
N GLN A 31 -3.11 -6.59 17.67
CA GLN A 31 -3.85 -6.36 18.92
C GLN A 31 -5.21 -5.71 18.67
N GLU A 32 -5.27 -4.72 17.78
CA GLU A 32 -6.53 -4.08 17.40
C GLU A 32 -7.46 -5.03 16.63
N MET A 33 -6.92 -5.89 15.76
CA MET A 33 -7.72 -6.93 15.09
C MET A 33 -8.28 -7.95 16.08
N ARG A 34 -7.54 -8.30 17.14
CA ARG A 34 -8.00 -9.23 18.19
C ARG A 34 -9.13 -8.64 19.05
N LYS A 35 -9.10 -7.32 19.30
CA LYS A 35 -10.15 -6.62 20.07
C LYS A 35 -11.44 -6.45 19.28
N ARG A 36 -11.39 -6.47 17.94
CA ARG A 36 -12.58 -6.31 17.10
C ARG A 36 -13.47 -7.56 17.16
N PRO A 37 -14.78 -7.42 17.42
CA PRO A 37 -15.71 -8.54 17.37
C PRO A 37 -15.81 -9.08 15.94
N SER A 38 -15.72 -10.40 15.78
CA SER A 38 -15.79 -11.12 14.49
C SER A 38 -17.04 -10.86 13.64
N GLN A 39 -18.04 -10.15 14.18
CA GLN A 39 -19.26 -9.77 13.47
C GLN A 39 -19.11 -8.52 12.59
N SER A 40 -18.07 -7.70 12.78
CA SER A 40 -17.71 -6.63 11.84
C SER A 40 -16.86 -7.23 10.70
N LYS A 41 -17.43 -8.19 9.96
CA LYS A 41 -16.86 -8.60 8.67
C LYS A 41 -17.00 -7.40 7.75
N ARG A 42 -15.88 -6.74 7.47
CA ARG A 42 -15.80 -5.60 6.56
C ARG A 42 -16.46 -5.94 5.22
N ASP A 43 -17.00 -4.92 4.57
CA ASP A 43 -17.69 -4.98 3.27
C ASP A 43 -16.83 -5.53 2.11
N TYR A 44 -15.54 -5.82 2.29
CA TYR A 44 -14.72 -6.44 1.24
C TYR A 44 -15.27 -7.80 0.77
N ALA A 45 -15.89 -8.57 1.67
CA ALA A 45 -16.51 -9.84 1.32
C ALA A 45 -17.86 -9.68 0.58
N SER A 46 -18.53 -8.52 0.68
CA SER A 46 -19.75 -8.25 -0.09
C SER A 46 -19.45 -7.87 -1.54
N HIS A 47 -18.28 -7.29 -1.81
CA HIS A 47 -17.78 -7.00 -3.16
C HIS A 47 -17.22 -8.24 -3.86
N PHE A 48 -17.02 -9.33 -3.13
CA PHE A 48 -16.66 -10.60 -3.72
C PHE A 48 -17.93 -11.28 -4.25
N PRO A 49 -18.05 -11.55 -5.56
CA PRO A 49 -19.21 -12.25 -6.09
C PRO A 49 -19.31 -13.61 -5.39
N SER A 50 -20.39 -13.81 -4.63
CA SER A 50 -20.61 -14.97 -3.74
C SER A 50 -20.82 -16.27 -4.52
N ASN A 51 -20.84 -16.18 -5.83
CA ASN A 51 -21.33 -17.16 -6.79
C ASN A 51 -20.34 -17.30 -7.94
N PHE A 52 -19.09 -17.63 -7.60
CA PHE A 52 -18.16 -18.18 -8.55
C PHE A 52 -18.43 -19.69 -8.66
N GLU A 53 -18.94 -20.13 -9.81
CA GLU A 53 -18.84 -21.54 -10.17
C GLU A 53 -17.54 -21.66 -10.95
N LEU A 54 -16.62 -22.46 -10.45
CA LEU A 54 -15.35 -22.69 -11.14
C LEU A 54 -15.64 -23.45 -12.44
N PHE A 55 -15.04 -23.00 -13.55
CA PHE A 55 -15.08 -23.66 -14.85
C PHE A 55 -16.46 -23.72 -15.55
N LYS A 56 -17.33 -22.70 -15.40
CA LYS A 56 -18.64 -22.62 -16.11
C LYS A 56 -18.55 -22.91 -17.62
N GLU A 57 -17.51 -22.40 -18.26
CA GLU A 57 -17.33 -22.51 -19.72
C GLU A 57 -16.75 -23.85 -20.15
N SER A 58 -16.20 -24.63 -19.22
CA SER A 58 -15.54 -25.90 -19.50
C SER A 58 -16.17 -27.02 -18.70
N SER A 59 -17.07 -27.76 -19.36
CA SER A 59 -17.67 -28.98 -18.83
C SER A 59 -16.61 -30.01 -18.38
N ILE A 60 -15.49 -30.08 -19.11
CA ILE A 60 -14.38 -31.00 -18.81
C ILE A 60 -13.71 -30.60 -17.48
N LEU A 61 -13.35 -29.33 -17.32
CA LEU A 61 -12.69 -28.85 -16.10
C LEU A 61 -13.64 -28.86 -14.90
N ALA A 62 -14.93 -28.59 -15.09
CA ALA A 62 -15.93 -28.69 -14.04
C ALA A 62 -16.07 -30.14 -13.52
N THR A 63 -16.06 -31.12 -14.43
CA THR A 63 -16.12 -32.54 -14.07
C THR A 63 -14.85 -32.99 -13.35
N GLU A 64 -13.68 -32.57 -13.82
CA GLU A 64 -12.39 -32.84 -13.16
C GLU A 64 -12.32 -32.21 -11.77
N TYR A 65 -12.82 -30.99 -11.61
CA TYR A 65 -12.91 -30.33 -10.32
C TYR A 65 -13.76 -31.14 -9.33
N GLN A 66 -14.94 -31.62 -9.78
CA GLN A 66 -15.78 -32.51 -8.97
C GLN A 66 -15.08 -33.85 -8.63
N ARG A 67 -14.34 -34.43 -9.58
CA ARG A 67 -13.55 -35.66 -9.36
C ARG A 67 -12.49 -35.45 -8.28
N VAL A 68 -11.74 -34.36 -8.35
CA VAL A 68 -10.69 -33.99 -7.38
C VAL A 68 -11.28 -33.68 -6.02
N GLN A 69 -12.40 -32.95 -5.97
CA GLN A 69 -13.14 -32.69 -4.72
C GLN A 69 -13.60 -34.00 -4.05
N GLN A 70 -13.91 -35.02 -4.83
CA GLN A 70 -14.25 -36.38 -4.37
C GLN A 70 -13.02 -37.26 -4.10
N GLY A 71 -11.79 -36.77 -4.31
CA GLY A 71 -10.55 -37.51 -4.07
C GLY A 71 -10.33 -38.73 -4.97
N LYS A 72 -11.05 -38.86 -6.08
CA LYS A 72 -10.87 -39.98 -7.01
C LYS A 72 -9.54 -39.79 -7.77
N PRO A 73 -8.72 -40.83 -7.99
CA PRO A 73 -7.51 -40.72 -8.81
C PRO A 73 -7.87 -40.40 -10.27
N ILE A 74 -6.92 -39.84 -11.03
CA ILE A 74 -7.15 -39.52 -12.45
C ILE A 74 -7.26 -40.84 -13.24
N ALA A 75 -8.22 -40.94 -14.16
CA ALA A 75 -8.28 -42.08 -15.06
C ALA A 75 -7.06 -42.04 -16.00
N GLU A 76 -6.41 -43.18 -16.21
CA GLU A 76 -5.31 -43.26 -17.17
C GLU A 76 -5.82 -42.85 -18.56
N MET A 77 -5.13 -41.89 -19.18
CA MET A 77 -5.48 -41.40 -20.51
C MET A 77 -5.25 -42.53 -21.52
N ASP A 78 -6.28 -42.87 -22.29
CA ASP A 78 -6.18 -43.89 -23.32
C ASP A 78 -5.24 -43.42 -24.45
N THR A 79 -3.98 -43.85 -24.36
CA THR A 79 -2.94 -43.54 -25.35
C THR A 79 -3.07 -44.38 -26.62
N SER A 80 -4.03 -45.31 -26.69
CA SER A 80 -4.19 -46.21 -27.83
C SER A 80 -4.50 -45.47 -29.14
N ARG A 81 -5.16 -44.30 -29.06
CA ARG A 81 -5.48 -43.44 -30.21
C ARG A 81 -4.29 -42.63 -30.75
N TYR A 82 -3.31 -42.30 -29.90
CA TYR A 82 -2.14 -41.47 -30.25
C TYR A 82 -0.87 -42.28 -30.46
N LYS A 83 -0.95 -43.61 -30.39
CA LYS A 83 0.07 -44.44 -31.02
C LYS A 83 0.08 -44.05 -32.48
N LEU A 84 1.21 -43.53 -32.95
CA LEU A 84 1.44 -43.21 -34.36
C LEU A 84 1.39 -44.53 -35.13
N ILE A 85 0.19 -44.99 -35.42
CA ILE A 85 -0.04 -46.05 -36.39
C ILE A 85 0.24 -45.33 -37.70
N VAL A 86 1.45 -45.55 -38.23
CA VAL A 86 1.67 -45.32 -39.65
C VAL A 86 0.58 -46.13 -40.35
N PRO A 87 -0.29 -45.51 -41.16
CA PRO A 87 -1.34 -46.24 -41.86
C PRO A 87 -0.73 -47.47 -42.52
N GLU A 88 -1.10 -48.67 -42.06
CA GLU A 88 -0.64 -49.90 -42.71
C GLU A 88 -1.27 -50.01 -44.11
N ASP A 89 -2.45 -49.40 -44.28
CA ASP A 89 -3.17 -49.31 -45.54
C ASP A 89 -2.97 -47.93 -46.19
N LYS A 90 -2.57 -47.94 -47.46
CA LYS A 90 -2.42 -46.74 -48.31
C LYS A 90 -3.76 -46.06 -48.65
N ASP A 91 -4.87 -46.57 -48.12
CA ASP A 91 -6.25 -46.23 -48.51
C ASP A 91 -6.96 -45.33 -47.48
N ASP A 92 -6.26 -44.85 -46.45
CA ASP A 92 -6.77 -43.78 -45.56
C ASP A 92 -6.74 -42.43 -46.29
N GLU A 93 -7.63 -42.26 -47.28
CA GLU A 93 -7.73 -41.07 -48.14
C GLU A 93 -7.85 -39.77 -47.31
N GLU A 94 -8.51 -39.82 -46.16
CA GLU A 94 -8.66 -38.68 -45.25
C GLU A 94 -7.32 -38.24 -44.64
N ALA A 95 -6.47 -39.20 -44.24
CA ALA A 95 -5.15 -38.90 -43.68
C ALA A 95 -4.21 -38.34 -44.77
N PHE A 96 -4.28 -38.90 -45.98
CA PHE A 96 -3.51 -38.43 -47.13
C PHE A 96 -3.90 -36.99 -47.52
N PHE A 97 -5.21 -36.71 -47.63
CA PHE A 97 -5.71 -35.38 -47.97
C PHE A 97 -5.36 -34.33 -46.92
N ASN A 98 -5.44 -34.67 -45.63
CA ASN A 98 -5.02 -33.78 -44.54
C ASN A 98 -3.53 -33.47 -44.58
N LEU A 99 -2.69 -34.47 -44.90
CA LEU A 99 -1.24 -34.27 -45.04
C LEU A 99 -0.92 -33.40 -46.27
N GLU A 100 -1.62 -33.61 -47.38
CA GLU A 100 -1.48 -32.78 -48.59
C GLU A 100 -1.88 -31.32 -48.32
N LEU A 101 -2.98 -31.08 -47.60
CA LEU A 101 -3.38 -29.75 -47.13
C LEU A 101 -2.30 -29.11 -46.24
N LEU A 102 -1.76 -29.86 -45.28
CA LEU A 102 -0.70 -29.36 -44.41
C LEU A 102 0.57 -29.03 -45.19
N GLN A 103 0.95 -29.86 -46.17
CA GLN A 103 2.11 -29.63 -47.02
C GLN A 103 1.94 -28.38 -47.88
N ASN A 104 0.75 -28.16 -48.42
CA ASN A 104 0.45 -27.03 -49.30
C ASN A 104 0.27 -25.70 -48.55
N PHE A 105 -0.39 -25.73 -47.39
CA PHE A 105 -0.81 -24.51 -46.68
C PHE A 105 -0.15 -24.30 -45.33
N GLY A 106 0.40 -25.34 -44.70
CA GLY A 106 0.93 -25.30 -43.33
C GLY A 106 2.05 -24.27 -43.16
N ALA A 107 3.01 -24.21 -44.08
CA ALA A 107 4.10 -23.24 -44.02
C ALA A 107 3.61 -21.79 -44.11
N ASN A 108 2.59 -21.52 -44.94
CA ASN A 108 2.02 -20.18 -45.09
C ASN A 108 1.14 -19.81 -43.89
N ALA A 109 0.33 -20.74 -43.38
CA ALA A 109 -0.48 -20.56 -42.19
C ALA A 109 0.40 -20.27 -40.95
N TRP A 110 1.52 -20.99 -40.80
CA TRP A 110 2.43 -20.79 -39.67
C TRP A 110 3.14 -19.44 -39.72
N LYS A 111 3.54 -18.98 -40.91
CA LYS A 111 4.10 -17.62 -41.10
C LYS A 111 3.10 -16.53 -40.76
N LEU A 112 1.85 -16.67 -41.19
CA LEU A 112 0.79 -15.71 -40.87
C LEU A 112 0.54 -15.68 -39.35
N HIS A 113 0.45 -16.85 -38.72
CA HIS A 113 0.26 -16.95 -37.28
C HIS A 113 1.44 -16.34 -36.51
N ASN A 114 2.67 -16.59 -36.94
CA ASN A 114 3.86 -15.98 -36.34
C ASN A 114 3.83 -14.45 -36.50
N TYR A 115 3.46 -13.91 -37.66
CA TYR A 115 3.28 -12.47 -37.86
C TYR A 115 2.20 -11.88 -36.93
N GLN A 116 1.07 -12.58 -36.74
CA GLN A 116 0.02 -12.17 -35.81
C GLN A 116 0.53 -12.13 -34.36
N LEU A 117 1.23 -13.18 -33.92
CA LEU A 117 1.83 -13.24 -32.58
C LEU A 117 2.86 -12.13 -32.36
N GLU A 118 3.70 -11.85 -33.35
CA GLU A 118 4.66 -10.74 -33.29
C GLU A 118 3.95 -9.38 -33.16
N HIS A 119 2.85 -9.19 -33.90
CA HIS A 119 2.04 -7.97 -33.81
C HIS A 119 1.40 -7.81 -32.42
N GLU A 120 0.78 -8.86 -31.89
CA GLU A 120 0.17 -8.86 -30.56
C GLU A 120 1.22 -8.59 -29.47
N LEU A 121 2.40 -9.22 -29.57
CA LEU A 121 3.52 -9.00 -28.66
C LEU A 121 3.95 -7.53 -28.68
N GLN A 122 4.08 -6.92 -29.86
CA GLN A 122 4.41 -5.50 -29.97
C GLN A 122 3.33 -4.60 -29.35
N GLN A 123 2.05 -4.95 -29.52
CA GLN A 123 0.95 -4.22 -28.91
C GLN A 123 1.03 -4.28 -27.38
N PHE A 124 1.20 -5.48 -26.80
CA PHE A 124 1.36 -5.65 -25.36
C PHE A 124 2.57 -4.90 -24.81
N GLN A 125 3.70 -4.93 -25.51
CA GLN A 125 4.90 -4.17 -25.13
C GLN A 125 4.63 -2.67 -25.09
N ARG A 126 3.94 -2.12 -26.09
CA ARG A 126 3.58 -0.68 -26.12
C ARG A 126 2.65 -0.32 -24.97
N THR A 127 1.62 -1.12 -24.72
CA THR A 127 0.68 -0.89 -23.62
C THR A 127 1.39 -0.95 -22.27
N LEU A 128 2.27 -1.93 -22.08
CA LEU A 128 3.07 -2.08 -20.85
C LEU A 128 3.99 -0.87 -20.65
N GLU A 129 4.67 -0.41 -21.69
CA GLU A 129 5.53 0.76 -21.62
C GLU A 129 4.72 2.04 -21.30
N GLY A 130 3.53 2.18 -21.86
CA GLY A 130 2.60 3.25 -21.51
C GLY A 130 2.21 3.23 -20.03
N TYR A 131 1.87 2.06 -19.48
CA TYR A 131 1.59 1.94 -18.05
C TYR A 131 2.81 2.24 -17.18
N ARG A 132 4.02 1.82 -17.58
CA ARG A 132 5.25 2.17 -16.87
C ARG A 132 5.49 3.67 -16.84
N GLN A 133 5.32 4.34 -17.97
CA GLN A 133 5.47 5.80 -18.05
C GLN A 133 4.45 6.52 -17.15
N ASN A 134 3.18 6.09 -17.17
CA ASN A 134 2.15 6.64 -16.28
C ASN A 134 2.50 6.44 -14.80
N ILE A 135 2.99 5.26 -14.42
CA ILE A 135 3.43 4.98 -13.05
C ILE A 135 4.60 5.89 -12.68
N LEU A 136 5.58 6.06 -13.56
CA LEU A 136 6.75 6.91 -13.33
C LEU A 136 6.37 8.39 -13.18
N GLU A 137 5.49 8.90 -14.05
CA GLU A 137 5.00 10.27 -13.98
C GLU A 137 4.25 10.53 -12.69
N LEU A 138 3.33 9.64 -12.33
CA LEU A 138 2.55 9.73 -11.11
C LEU A 138 3.45 9.63 -9.86
N ASN A 139 4.43 8.74 -9.84
CA ASN A 139 5.40 8.66 -8.73
C ASN A 139 6.28 9.91 -8.65
N LYS A 140 6.67 10.49 -9.79
CA LYS A 140 7.42 11.76 -9.83
C LYS A 140 6.58 12.89 -9.25
N GLN A 141 5.31 12.99 -9.62
CA GLN A 141 4.39 13.99 -9.08
C GLN A 141 4.21 13.83 -7.57
N ARG A 142 3.89 12.61 -7.11
CA ARG A 142 3.76 12.32 -5.66
C ARG A 142 5.02 12.70 -4.89
N LYS A 143 6.20 12.36 -5.42
CA LYS A 143 7.47 12.71 -4.78
C LYS A 143 7.64 14.23 -4.67
N ALA A 144 7.29 14.98 -5.72
CA ALA A 144 7.38 16.44 -5.69
C ALA A 144 6.45 17.06 -4.63
N GLU A 145 5.19 16.60 -4.59
CA GLU A 145 4.19 17.04 -3.60
C GLU A 145 4.64 16.72 -2.17
N GLN A 146 5.13 15.50 -1.93
CA GLN A 146 5.60 15.09 -0.60
C GLN A 146 6.86 15.84 -0.15
N ILE A 147 7.80 16.12 -1.06
CA ILE A 147 8.99 16.94 -0.73
C ILE A 147 8.58 18.37 -0.37
N GLN A 148 7.63 18.94 -1.11
CA GLN A 148 7.12 20.27 -0.80
C GLN A 148 6.43 20.29 0.57
N ALA A 149 5.56 19.33 0.85
CA ALA A 149 4.88 19.19 2.15
C ALA A 149 5.90 18.98 3.29
N GLY A 150 6.87 18.08 3.10
CA GLY A 150 7.95 17.83 4.05
C GLY A 150 8.73 19.09 4.41
N SER A 151 9.08 19.93 3.41
CA SER A 151 9.77 21.21 3.66
C SER A 151 8.93 22.19 4.49
N GLN A 152 7.61 22.17 4.32
CA GLN A 152 6.69 23.02 5.10
C GLN A 152 6.57 22.51 6.54
N ILE A 153 6.50 21.20 6.73
CA ILE A 153 6.47 20.57 8.05
C ILE A 153 7.76 20.91 8.81
N GLU A 154 8.92 20.74 8.18
CA GLU A 154 10.22 21.08 8.78
C GLU A 154 10.30 22.56 9.18
N ALA A 155 9.82 23.46 8.32
CA ALA A 155 9.78 24.90 8.64
C ALA A 155 8.86 25.21 9.84
N LEU A 156 7.70 24.56 9.92
CA LEU A 156 6.77 24.71 11.04
C LEU A 156 7.31 24.10 12.33
N GLU A 157 8.00 22.97 12.25
CA GLU A 157 8.66 22.31 13.38
C GLU A 157 9.78 23.19 13.95
N ASN A 158 10.63 23.75 13.08
CA ASN A 158 11.66 24.70 13.49
C ASN A 158 11.06 25.93 14.18
N LYS A 159 9.97 26.49 13.64
CA LYS A 159 9.27 27.61 14.27
C LYS A 159 8.67 27.22 15.62
N TRP A 160 8.12 26.03 15.73
CA TRP A 160 7.54 25.52 16.97
C TRP A 160 8.61 25.34 18.05
N THR A 161 9.74 24.70 17.72
CA THR A 161 10.87 24.54 18.64
C THR A 161 11.45 25.88 19.08
N GLU A 162 11.56 26.85 18.16
CA GLU A 162 11.99 28.22 18.48
C GLU A 162 11.03 28.89 19.47
N LEU A 163 9.72 28.85 19.21
CA LEU A 163 8.71 29.47 20.07
C LEU A 163 8.69 28.85 21.48
N ILE A 164 8.86 27.53 21.58
CA ILE A 164 8.99 26.85 22.87
C ILE A 164 10.26 27.31 23.59
N GLY A 165 11.39 27.36 22.87
CA GLY A 165 12.66 27.85 23.42
C GLY A 165 12.55 29.29 23.94
N GLN A 166 11.92 30.18 23.18
CA GLN A 166 11.67 31.56 23.59
C GLN A 166 10.75 31.64 24.81
N THR A 167 9.69 30.84 24.86
CA THR A 167 8.77 30.80 26.00
C THR A 167 9.51 30.35 27.26
N LEU A 168 10.30 29.30 27.17
CA LEU A 168 11.11 28.81 28.28
C LEU A 168 12.14 29.84 28.76
N GLN A 169 12.83 30.53 27.83
CA GLN A 169 13.75 31.61 28.18
C GLN A 169 13.06 32.75 28.93
N LEU A 170 11.84 33.10 28.51
CA LEU A 170 11.04 34.15 29.14
C LEU A 170 10.59 33.74 30.55
N GLU A 171 10.16 32.49 30.74
CA GLU A 171 9.83 31.93 32.05
C GLU A 171 11.03 31.96 33.02
N VAL A 172 12.22 31.57 32.55
CA VAL A 172 13.45 31.62 33.35
C VAL A 172 13.81 33.06 33.73
N ALA A 173 13.70 34.00 32.79
CA ALA A 173 13.96 35.41 33.05
C ALA A 173 12.98 36.00 34.07
N CYS A 174 11.68 35.69 33.96
CA CYS A 174 10.66 36.08 34.94
C CYS A 174 10.98 35.53 36.33
N ALA A 175 11.32 34.24 36.44
CA ALA A 175 11.68 33.63 37.72
C ALA A 175 12.93 34.26 38.36
N SER A 176 13.95 34.61 37.55
CA SER A 176 15.14 35.32 38.04
C SER A 176 14.80 36.71 38.58
N LEU A 177 14.02 37.48 37.83
CA LEU A 177 13.59 38.82 38.24
C LEU A 177 12.69 38.77 39.48
N GLU A 178 11.82 37.78 39.59
CA GLU A 178 11.01 37.57 40.80
C GLU A 178 11.88 37.29 42.03
N ASN A 179 12.94 36.51 41.89
CA ASN A 179 13.90 36.24 42.97
C ASN A 179 14.66 37.51 43.38
N GLU A 180 15.13 38.31 42.41
CA GLU A 180 15.77 39.61 42.69
C GLU A 180 14.81 40.56 43.42
N ILE A 181 13.54 40.65 42.99
CA ILE A 181 12.51 41.45 43.67
C ILE A 181 12.29 40.94 45.10
N GLN A 182 12.26 39.63 45.33
CA GLN A 182 12.15 39.06 46.68
C GLN A 182 13.33 39.44 47.56
N GLN A 183 14.56 39.35 47.06
CA GLN A 183 15.78 39.73 47.80
C GLN A 183 15.76 41.22 48.16
N LEU A 184 15.38 42.09 47.22
CA LEU A 184 15.26 43.53 47.46
C LEU A 184 14.20 43.84 48.53
N LYS A 185 13.03 43.19 48.48
CA LYS A 185 11.99 43.35 49.51
C LYS A 185 12.46 42.90 50.89
N GLN A 186 13.21 41.80 50.98
CA GLN A 186 13.79 41.36 52.25
C GLN A 186 14.81 42.38 52.78
N TYR A 187 15.64 42.94 51.90
CA TYR A 187 16.61 43.98 52.28
C TYR A 187 15.93 45.27 52.76
N GLU A 188 14.87 45.72 52.07
CA GLU A 188 14.06 46.86 52.49
C GLU A 188 13.46 46.65 53.89
N GLN A 189 12.88 45.48 54.15
CA GLN A 189 12.34 45.13 55.47
C GLN A 189 13.42 45.17 56.57
N GLN A 190 14.63 44.68 56.28
CA GLN A 190 15.75 44.75 57.23
C GLN A 190 16.18 46.19 57.54
N LEU A 191 16.18 47.07 56.53
CA LEU A 191 16.47 48.49 56.72
C LEU A 191 15.40 49.19 57.55
N ILE A 192 14.12 48.95 57.26
CA ILE A 192 12.99 49.49 58.04
C ILE A 192 13.07 49.02 59.50
N ALA A 193 13.40 47.74 59.73
CA ALA A 193 13.57 47.21 61.08
C ALA A 193 14.75 47.87 61.82
N LYS A 194 15.85 48.19 61.12
CA LYS A 194 17.00 48.90 61.70
C LYS A 194 16.69 50.37 62.01
N SER A 195 16.00 51.09 61.11
CA SER A 195 15.62 52.48 61.36
C SER A 195 14.57 52.62 62.47
N GLY A 196 13.66 51.66 62.60
CA GLY A 196 12.70 51.62 63.72
C GLY A 196 13.32 51.29 65.07
N SER A 197 14.53 50.72 65.11
CA SER A 197 15.27 50.46 66.35
C SER A 197 16.10 51.66 66.82
N THR A 198 16.56 52.53 65.91
CA THR A 198 17.35 53.72 66.26
C THR A 198 16.52 54.85 66.88
N ASP A 199 15.21 54.89 66.62
CA ASP A 199 14.32 55.90 67.21
C ASP A 199 13.93 55.62 68.69
N ASN A 200 14.26 54.43 69.23
CA ASN A 200 13.97 54.06 70.63
C ASN A 200 15.16 54.22 71.59
N ASP A 201 16.38 54.50 71.10
CA ASP A 201 17.60 54.63 71.93
C ASP A 201 18.01 56.10 72.21
N ASP A 202 17.27 57.08 71.66
CA ASP A 202 17.55 58.53 71.78
C ASP A 202 16.60 59.27 72.77
N SER A 203 16.09 58.59 73.81
CA SER A 203 15.33 59.19 74.93
C SER A 203 15.90 58.86 76.30
#